data_AF-A0A353GTZ7-F1
#
_entry.id   AF-A0A353GTZ7-F1
#
_cell.length_a   1.000
_cell.length_b   1.000
_cell.length_c   1.000
_cell.angle_alpha   90.00
_cell.angle_beta   90.00
_cell.angle_gamma   90.00
#
_symmetry.space_group_name_H-M   'P 1'
#
loop_
_entity.id
_entity.type
_entity.pdbx_description
1 polymer ?
#
loop_
_entity_poly.entity_id
_entity_poly.type
_entity_poly.pdbx_seq_one_letter_code
_entity_poly.pdbx_strand_id
1 'polypeptide(L)'
;MMEILFQRLTDYRNEKKLYSKGELATILHVSRFAKEKGLPLNSEMLVTEGKGQVLGLGKSRVQSILKQYGITKVLAEEGGRTSRKSLNNMYDYVGFLNELHKDGIADVSKIESWWIERVIEYFAAQPLVLKFDASKSLQAVIGDLLQQAFKRQKDNPGTKYAGAMLQHLVGAKLALIMGDGQIEHHGFSVADAVSSRSGDFMLDNVIIHVTTLPGEALFQKCVRNIESGYRPVIVTLYKSLAVAFSLADMCEMQGRIDIFDVEQFIATNVYEWSKFKTSEQKVTITSLIDKYNELIETYETDPSLKVAFE
;
A
#
# COMPACT_ATOMS: atom_id res chain seq x y z
N MET A 1 -29.40 -21.87 8.11
CA MET A 1 -29.17 -20.52 8.67
C MET A 1 -27.72 -20.07 8.56
N MET A 2 -26.74 -20.88 8.96
CA MET A 2 -25.31 -20.49 8.86
C MET A 2 -24.83 -20.25 7.42
N GLU A 3 -25.21 -21.10 6.47
CA GLU A 3 -24.88 -20.90 5.04
C GLU A 3 -25.48 -19.61 4.48
N ILE A 4 -26.73 -19.30 4.83
CA ILE A 4 -27.42 -18.07 4.41
C ILE A 4 -26.72 -16.83 4.97
N LEU A 5 -26.30 -16.88 6.24
CA LEU A 5 -25.53 -15.81 6.87
C LEU A 5 -24.20 -15.57 6.14
N PHE A 6 -23.44 -16.63 5.86
CA PHE A 6 -22.15 -16.53 5.18
C PHE A 6 -22.30 -16.09 3.72
N GLN A 7 -23.36 -16.50 3.03
CA GLN A 7 -23.67 -16.01 1.70
C GLN A 7 -23.95 -14.50 1.73
N ARG A 8 -24.81 -14.01 2.64
CA ARG A 8 -25.08 -12.58 2.76
C ARG A 8 -23.85 -11.76 3.13
N LEU A 9 -22.97 -12.29 3.99
CA LEU A 9 -21.69 -11.66 4.30
C LEU A 9 -20.77 -11.58 3.08
N THR A 10 -20.76 -12.62 2.25
CA THR A 10 -19.98 -12.67 1.01
C THR A 10 -20.51 -11.67 -0.01
N ASP A 11 -21.82 -11.64 -0.23
CA ASP A 11 -22.48 -10.71 -1.16
C ASP A 11 -22.24 -9.26 -0.72
N TYR A 12 -22.44 -8.97 0.56
CA TYR A 12 -22.18 -7.65 1.14
C TYR A 12 -20.71 -7.21 0.97
N ARG A 13 -19.77 -8.11 1.28
CA ARG A 13 -18.33 -7.84 1.10
C ARG A 13 -18.01 -7.48 -0.36
N ASN A 14 -18.57 -8.23 -1.30
CA ASN A 14 -18.31 -8.06 -2.72
C ASN A 14 -18.93 -6.77 -3.27
N GLU A 15 -20.18 -6.49 -2.90
CA GLU A 15 -20.91 -5.27 -3.27
C GLU A 15 -20.21 -4.01 -2.74
N LYS A 16 -19.84 -4.02 -1.46
CA LYS A 16 -19.20 -2.88 -0.77
C LYS A 16 -17.68 -2.83 -0.97
N LYS A 17 -17.11 -3.81 -1.67
CA LYS A 17 -15.68 -3.93 -1.99
C LYS A 17 -14.76 -3.84 -0.78
N LEU A 18 -15.09 -4.58 0.28
CA LEU A 18 -14.39 -4.54 1.58
C LEU A 18 -13.17 -5.47 1.57
N TYR A 19 -12.08 -4.99 0.96
CA TYR A 19 -10.86 -5.76 0.72
C TYR A 19 -9.60 -5.14 1.31
N SER A 20 -9.60 -3.83 1.54
CA SER A 20 -8.43 -3.12 2.05
C SER A 20 -8.32 -3.22 3.58
N LYS A 21 -7.10 -3.02 4.09
CA LYS A 21 -6.82 -2.98 5.53
C LYS A 21 -7.71 -2.02 6.31
N GLY A 22 -8.04 -0.85 5.76
CA GLY A 22 -8.88 0.15 6.43
C GLY A 22 -10.35 -0.26 6.50
N GLU A 23 -10.86 -0.87 5.44
CA GLU A 23 -12.22 -1.44 5.41
C GLU A 23 -12.35 -2.59 6.39
N LEU A 24 -11.43 -3.56 6.33
CA LEU A 24 -11.42 -4.71 7.23
C LEU A 24 -11.27 -4.29 8.70
N ALA A 25 -10.43 -3.30 9.00
CA ALA A 25 -10.29 -2.74 10.34
C ALA A 25 -11.60 -2.11 10.86
N THR A 26 -12.29 -1.33 10.01
CA THR A 26 -13.57 -0.70 10.36
C THR A 26 -14.64 -1.74 10.64
N ILE A 27 -14.75 -2.74 9.76
CA ILE A 27 -15.76 -3.78 9.85
C ILE A 27 -15.52 -4.66 11.09
N LEU A 28 -14.28 -5.07 11.35
CA LEU A 28 -13.94 -5.82 12.58
C LEU A 28 -14.29 -5.03 13.85
N HIS A 29 -14.02 -3.73 13.87
CA HIS A 29 -14.37 -2.88 15.01
C HIS A 29 -15.88 -2.87 15.27
N VAL A 30 -16.69 -2.72 14.22
CA VAL A 30 -18.15 -2.72 14.33
C VAL A 30 -18.69 -4.11 14.69
N SER A 31 -18.15 -5.20 14.12
CA SER A 31 -18.51 -6.57 14.50
C SER A 31 -18.23 -6.82 15.99
N ARG A 32 -17.07 -6.36 16.48
CA ARG A 32 -16.72 -6.44 17.91
C ARG A 32 -17.69 -5.63 18.76
N PHE A 33 -18.05 -4.42 18.32
CA PHE A 33 -19.03 -3.59 19.02
C PHE A 33 -20.41 -4.26 19.10
N ALA A 34 -20.88 -4.88 18.00
CA ALA A 34 -22.11 -5.68 17.99
C ALA A 34 -22.05 -6.86 18.97
N LYS A 35 -20.88 -7.51 19.10
CA LYS A 35 -20.67 -8.58 20.06
C LYS A 35 -20.68 -8.09 21.52
N GLU A 36 -20.15 -6.89 21.76
CA GLU A 36 -20.10 -6.26 23.10
C GLU A 36 -21.43 -5.66 23.54
N LYS A 37 -22.23 -5.13 22.61
CA LYS A 37 -23.47 -4.38 22.89
C LYS A 37 -24.76 -5.10 22.50
N GLY A 38 -24.66 -6.14 21.69
CA GLY A 38 -25.81 -6.83 21.08
C GLY A 38 -26.33 -6.12 19.83
N LEU A 39 -27.33 -6.74 19.21
CA LEU A 39 -28.10 -6.19 18.09
C LEU A 39 -29.55 -5.92 18.56
N PRO A 40 -30.25 -4.92 17.99
CA PRO A 40 -29.78 -4.01 16.95
C PRO A 40 -28.84 -2.91 17.47
N LEU A 41 -27.95 -2.42 16.60
CA LEU A 41 -27.04 -1.32 16.87
C LEU A 41 -27.66 0.03 16.50
N ASN A 42 -27.35 1.05 17.30
CA ASN A 42 -27.55 2.45 16.94
C ASN A 42 -26.23 3.04 16.41
N SER A 43 -26.20 3.46 15.14
CA SER A 43 -25.01 4.00 14.49
C SER A 43 -24.48 5.27 15.15
N GLU A 44 -25.34 6.09 15.78
CA GLU A 44 -24.91 7.31 16.48
C GLU A 44 -23.99 7.02 17.68
N MET A 45 -24.06 5.81 18.26
CA MET A 45 -23.16 5.39 19.34
C MET A 45 -21.74 5.07 18.85
N LEU A 46 -21.55 4.96 17.53
CA LEU A 46 -20.27 4.64 16.89
C LEU A 46 -19.62 5.87 16.25
N VAL A 47 -20.09 7.08 16.56
CA VAL A 47 -19.60 8.33 15.97
C VAL A 47 -19.04 9.23 17.08
N THR A 48 -17.87 9.83 16.84
CA THR A 48 -17.28 10.81 17.78
C THR A 48 -18.12 12.08 17.86
N GLU A 49 -18.04 12.85 18.95
CA GLU A 49 -18.78 14.13 19.11
C GLU A 49 -18.59 15.12 17.93
N GLY A 50 -17.38 15.17 17.34
CA GLY A 50 -17.09 15.98 16.16
C GLY A 50 -17.62 15.42 14.82
N LYS A 51 -18.35 14.31 14.83
CA LYS A 51 -18.96 13.60 13.68
C LYS A 51 -18.02 13.22 12.52
N GLY A 52 -16.72 13.34 12.72
CA GLY A 52 -15.71 13.11 11.67
C GLY A 52 -15.09 11.72 11.66
N GLN A 53 -15.29 10.91 12.73
CA GLN A 53 -14.61 9.62 12.90
C GLN A 53 -15.51 8.58 13.56
N VAL A 54 -15.19 7.31 13.31
CA VAL A 54 -15.80 6.17 14.00
C VAL A 54 -15.24 6.09 15.42
N LEU A 55 -16.12 6.19 16.42
CA LEU A 55 -15.76 6.19 17.84
C LEU A 55 -15.06 4.89 18.23
N GLY A 56 -13.92 5.01 18.90
CA GLY A 56 -13.14 3.88 19.40
C GLY A 56 -12.35 3.11 18.33
N LEU A 57 -12.52 3.42 17.05
CA LEU A 57 -11.75 2.81 15.97
C LEU A 57 -10.28 3.27 16.08
N GLY A 58 -9.35 2.32 16.08
CA GLY A 58 -7.91 2.61 16.16
C GLY A 58 -7.06 1.36 16.26
N LYS A 59 -5.74 1.50 16.02
CA LYS A 59 -4.77 0.40 16.00
C LYS A 59 -4.88 -0.50 17.22
N SER A 60 -4.86 0.09 18.42
CA SER A 60 -4.91 -0.67 19.67
C SER A 60 -6.16 -1.55 19.76
N ARG A 61 -7.34 -1.02 19.35
CA ARG A 61 -8.58 -1.77 19.41
C ARG A 61 -8.58 -2.92 18.40
N VAL A 62 -8.23 -2.63 17.14
CA VAL A 62 -8.16 -3.66 16.08
C VAL A 62 -7.13 -4.73 16.45
N GLN A 63 -5.95 -4.35 16.94
CA GLN A 63 -4.92 -5.30 17.35
C GLN A 63 -5.36 -6.17 18.54
N SER A 64 -6.12 -5.61 19.48
CA SER A 64 -6.66 -6.40 20.60
C SER A 64 -7.64 -7.49 20.14
N ILE A 65 -8.46 -7.20 19.12
CA ILE A 65 -9.36 -8.17 18.48
C ILE A 65 -8.51 -9.26 17.82
N LEU A 66 -7.56 -8.88 16.97
CA LEU A 66 -6.69 -9.82 16.24
C LEU A 66 -5.90 -10.74 17.17
N LYS A 67 -5.38 -10.21 18.28
CA LYS A 67 -4.63 -10.98 19.28
C LYS A 67 -5.47 -12.10 19.91
N GLN A 68 -6.78 -11.89 20.10
CA GLN A 68 -7.68 -12.94 20.61
C GLN A 68 -7.83 -14.12 19.65
N TYR A 69 -7.56 -13.89 18.36
CA TYR A 69 -7.56 -14.92 17.31
C TYR A 69 -6.14 -15.40 16.97
N GLY A 70 -5.14 -15.11 17.81
CA GLY A 70 -3.75 -15.55 17.61
C GLY A 70 -2.98 -14.77 16.54
N ILE A 71 -3.51 -13.66 16.04
CA ILE A 71 -2.90 -12.86 14.97
C ILE A 71 -2.07 -11.74 15.61
N THR A 72 -0.75 -11.81 15.46
CA THR A 72 0.20 -10.80 15.97
C THR A 72 0.54 -9.71 14.95
N LYS A 73 0.23 -9.93 13.67
CA LYS A 73 0.45 -8.96 12.58
C LYS A 73 -0.44 -7.72 12.75
N VAL A 74 0.08 -6.57 12.34
CA VAL A 74 -0.66 -5.30 12.34
C VAL A 74 -1.49 -5.17 11.07
N LEU A 75 -2.82 -5.06 11.20
CA LEU A 75 -3.70 -4.86 10.05
C LEU A 75 -3.64 -3.42 9.51
N ALA A 76 -3.78 -2.42 10.37
CA ALA A 76 -3.74 -1.01 9.98
C ALA A 76 -3.13 -0.13 11.08
N GLU A 77 -2.06 0.61 10.77
CA GLU A 77 -1.38 1.54 11.68
C GLU A 77 -2.29 2.67 12.18
N GLU A 78 -3.11 3.22 11.30
CA GLU A 78 -4.12 4.23 11.67
C GLU A 78 -5.43 3.59 12.16
N GLY A 79 -5.54 2.26 12.16
CA GLY A 79 -6.76 1.53 12.52
C GLY A 79 -8.00 1.89 11.67
N GLY A 80 -7.86 2.56 10.53
CA GLY A 80 -9.00 3.06 9.74
C GLY A 80 -9.59 4.39 10.23
N ARG A 81 -8.89 5.11 11.14
CA ARG A 81 -9.34 6.38 11.74
C ARG A 81 -9.55 7.53 10.75
N THR A 82 -8.92 7.46 9.58
CA THR A 82 -8.91 8.55 8.60
C THR A 82 -9.73 8.18 7.37
N SER A 83 -10.96 8.72 7.28
CA SER A 83 -11.65 9.15 6.05
C SER A 83 -13.18 9.19 6.22
N ARG A 84 -13.86 9.97 5.37
CA ARG A 84 -15.31 9.86 5.14
C ARG A 84 -15.76 8.44 4.76
N LYS A 85 -14.86 7.66 4.16
CA LYS A 85 -15.13 6.28 3.71
C LYS A 85 -15.33 5.33 4.90
N SER A 86 -14.53 5.44 5.96
CA SER A 86 -14.69 4.60 7.16
C SER A 86 -16.03 4.84 7.86
N LEU A 87 -16.49 6.09 7.94
CA LEU A 87 -17.81 6.42 8.47
C LEU A 87 -18.94 5.83 7.62
N ASN A 88 -18.88 6.01 6.29
CA ASN A 88 -19.89 5.45 5.39
C ASN A 88 -19.95 3.92 5.50
N ASN A 89 -18.81 3.25 5.53
CA ASN A 89 -18.73 1.80 5.73
C ASN A 89 -19.32 1.37 7.08
N MET A 90 -19.11 2.16 8.14
CA MET A 90 -19.71 1.90 9.45
C MET A 90 -21.24 2.00 9.39
N TYR A 91 -21.78 3.09 8.82
CA TYR A 91 -23.23 3.28 8.70
C TYR A 91 -23.89 2.16 7.90
N ASP A 92 -23.34 1.86 6.72
CA ASP A 92 -23.83 0.81 5.84
C ASP A 92 -23.80 -0.56 6.55
N TYR A 93 -22.71 -0.84 7.28
CA TYR A 93 -22.54 -2.12 7.94
C TYR A 93 -23.43 -2.27 9.18
N VAL A 94 -23.66 -1.20 9.95
CA VAL A 94 -24.65 -1.20 11.02
C VAL A 94 -26.05 -1.48 10.47
N GLY A 95 -26.43 -0.86 9.35
CA GLY A 95 -27.68 -1.14 8.65
C GLY A 95 -27.80 -2.61 8.29
N PHE A 96 -26.76 -3.16 7.63
CA PHE A 96 -26.70 -4.57 7.26
C PHE A 96 -26.80 -5.52 8.47
N LEU A 97 -26.08 -5.25 9.56
CA LEU A 97 -26.17 -6.06 10.79
C LEU A 97 -27.57 -6.04 11.41
N ASN A 98 -28.23 -4.88 11.38
CA ASN A 98 -29.59 -4.74 11.87
C ASN A 98 -30.61 -5.47 10.98
N GLU A 99 -30.39 -5.51 9.67
CA GLU A 99 -31.19 -6.35 8.76
C GLU A 99 -31.01 -7.83 9.06
N LEU A 100 -29.77 -8.31 9.20
CA LEU A 100 -29.51 -9.71 9.60
C LEU A 100 -30.19 -10.06 10.92
N HIS A 101 -30.23 -9.12 11.88
CA HIS A 101 -30.91 -9.30 13.16
C HIS A 101 -32.43 -9.38 13.00
N LYS A 102 -33.01 -8.45 12.21
CA LYS A 102 -34.44 -8.42 11.91
C LYS A 102 -34.90 -9.72 11.24
N ASP A 103 -34.06 -10.28 10.37
CA ASP A 103 -34.32 -11.53 9.68
C ASP A 103 -34.05 -12.77 10.54
N GLY A 104 -33.63 -12.59 11.81
CA GLY A 104 -33.41 -13.67 12.76
C GLY A 104 -32.19 -14.55 12.48
N ILE A 105 -31.29 -14.12 11.59
CA ILE A 105 -30.13 -14.90 11.14
C ILE A 105 -28.79 -14.40 11.69
N ALA A 106 -28.78 -13.26 12.40
CA ALA A 106 -27.55 -12.70 12.95
C ALA A 106 -26.97 -13.56 14.09
N ASP A 107 -25.72 -14.00 13.90
CA ASP A 107 -24.87 -14.55 14.96
C ASP A 107 -23.58 -13.70 15.03
N VAL A 108 -23.49 -12.83 16.02
CA VAL A 108 -22.37 -11.87 16.17
C VAL A 108 -21.01 -12.55 16.34
N SER A 109 -20.97 -13.75 16.92
CA SER A 109 -19.71 -14.50 17.09
C SER A 109 -19.25 -15.11 15.78
N LYS A 110 -20.20 -15.63 14.97
CA LYS A 110 -19.90 -16.16 13.63
C LYS A 110 -19.57 -15.05 12.64
N ILE A 111 -20.27 -13.92 12.70
CA ILE A 111 -19.98 -12.74 11.88
C ILE A 111 -18.56 -12.24 12.11
N GLU A 112 -18.16 -12.05 13.38
CA GLU A 112 -16.80 -11.60 13.70
C GLU A 112 -15.75 -12.62 13.24
N SER A 113 -15.95 -13.91 13.52
CA SER A 113 -15.00 -14.94 13.13
C SER A 113 -14.87 -15.05 11.61
N TRP A 114 -15.97 -14.88 10.87
CA TRP A 114 -15.95 -14.82 9.41
C TRP A 114 -15.12 -13.65 8.89
N TRP A 115 -15.21 -12.45 9.50
CA TRP A 115 -14.35 -11.33 9.13
C TRP A 115 -12.88 -11.52 9.51
N ILE A 116 -12.62 -12.24 10.61
CA ILE A 116 -11.25 -12.63 10.97
C ILE A 116 -10.64 -13.54 9.89
N GLU A 117 -11.40 -14.50 9.36
CA GLU A 117 -10.92 -15.32 8.25
C GLU A 117 -10.58 -14.48 7.01
N ARG A 118 -11.37 -13.44 6.70
CA ARG A 118 -11.05 -12.51 5.59
C ARG A 118 -9.77 -11.72 5.86
N VAL A 119 -9.48 -11.42 7.12
CA VAL A 119 -8.19 -10.81 7.51
C VAL A 119 -7.04 -11.81 7.42
N ILE A 120 -7.26 -13.07 7.78
CA ILE A 120 -6.28 -14.14 7.59
C ILE A 120 -5.99 -14.31 6.09
N GLU A 121 -7.02 -14.38 5.25
CA GLU A 121 -6.90 -14.42 3.80
C GLU A 121 -6.17 -13.20 3.24
N TYR A 122 -6.48 -12.01 3.74
CA TYR A 122 -5.75 -10.79 3.38
C TYR A 122 -4.25 -10.93 3.69
N PHE A 123 -3.90 -11.46 4.86
CA PHE A 123 -2.50 -11.73 5.22
C PHE A 123 -1.89 -12.94 4.49
N ALA A 124 -2.71 -13.86 3.99
CA ALA A 124 -2.31 -15.06 3.25
C ALA A 124 -2.29 -14.83 1.73
N ALA A 125 -2.76 -13.68 1.24
CA ALA A 125 -2.67 -13.30 -0.15
C ALA A 125 -1.21 -13.44 -0.62
N GLN A 126 -1.01 -14.22 -1.68
CA GLN A 126 0.32 -14.67 -2.08
C GLN A 126 1.28 -13.50 -2.32
N PRO A 127 2.56 -13.61 -1.97
CA PRO A 127 3.56 -12.62 -2.33
C PRO A 127 3.57 -12.41 -3.85
N LEU A 128 4.03 -11.25 -4.28
CA LEU A 128 4.39 -11.04 -5.69
C LEU A 128 5.54 -12.01 -6.00
N VAL A 129 5.67 -12.49 -7.23
CA VAL A 129 6.68 -13.50 -7.56
C VAL A 129 7.64 -12.93 -8.59
N LEU A 130 8.93 -12.86 -8.24
CA LEU A 130 9.99 -12.63 -9.20
C LEU A 130 10.37 -13.97 -9.84
N LYS A 131 9.97 -14.15 -11.10
CA LYS A 131 10.42 -15.28 -11.92
C LYS A 131 11.65 -14.83 -12.72
N PHE A 132 12.83 -15.34 -12.36
CA PHE A 132 14.03 -15.02 -13.12
C PHE A 132 14.12 -15.89 -14.38
N ASP A 133 13.82 -15.29 -15.53
CA ASP A 133 13.95 -15.92 -16.84
C ASP A 133 15.18 -15.34 -17.56
N ALA A 134 16.22 -16.15 -17.71
CA ALA A 134 17.47 -15.75 -18.35
C ALA A 134 17.32 -15.41 -19.85
N SER A 135 16.19 -15.76 -20.48
CA SER A 135 15.88 -15.38 -21.85
C SER A 135 15.27 -13.98 -21.99
N LYS A 136 14.82 -13.37 -20.88
CA LYS A 136 14.25 -12.02 -20.85
C LYS A 136 15.31 -10.98 -20.55
N SER A 137 15.05 -9.75 -21.00
CA SER A 137 15.82 -8.60 -20.52
C SER A 137 15.52 -8.33 -19.04
N LEU A 138 16.48 -7.77 -18.31
CA LEU A 138 16.26 -7.38 -16.91
C LEU A 138 15.13 -6.36 -16.76
N GLN A 139 14.96 -5.46 -17.74
CA GLN A 139 13.83 -4.54 -17.79
C GLN A 139 12.49 -5.30 -17.83
N ALA A 140 12.38 -6.35 -18.65
CA ALA A 140 11.17 -7.16 -18.73
C ALA A 140 10.90 -7.96 -17.45
N VAL A 141 11.95 -8.46 -16.77
CA VAL A 141 11.81 -9.13 -15.46
C VAL A 141 11.24 -8.18 -14.41
N ILE A 142 11.73 -6.93 -14.34
CA ILE A 142 11.18 -5.90 -13.44
C ILE A 142 9.76 -5.51 -13.87
N GLY A 143 9.50 -5.40 -15.17
CA GLY A 143 8.18 -5.09 -15.71
C GLY A 143 7.12 -6.15 -15.38
N ASP A 144 7.46 -7.44 -15.45
CA ASP A 144 6.57 -8.53 -15.04
C ASP A 144 6.18 -8.43 -13.56
N LEU A 145 7.12 -8.00 -12.71
CA LEU A 145 6.87 -7.77 -11.29
C LEU A 145 5.94 -6.57 -11.07
N LEU A 146 6.19 -5.45 -11.76
CA LEU A 146 5.33 -4.26 -11.71
C LEU A 146 3.91 -4.57 -12.21
N GLN A 147 3.77 -5.38 -13.27
CA GLN A 147 2.47 -5.82 -13.79
C GLN A 147 1.66 -6.61 -12.76
N GLN A 148 2.31 -7.47 -11.98
CA GLN A 148 1.65 -8.16 -10.87
C GLN A 148 1.13 -7.18 -9.81
N ALA A 149 1.90 -6.14 -9.47
CA ALA A 149 1.47 -5.10 -8.54
C ALA A 149 0.27 -4.29 -9.10
N PHE A 150 0.28 -3.95 -10.40
CA PHE A 150 -0.88 -3.30 -11.04
C PHE A 150 -2.13 -4.18 -11.04
N LYS A 151 -1.98 -5.47 -11.36
CA LYS A 151 -3.09 -6.44 -11.31
C LYS A 151 -3.66 -6.51 -9.90
N ARG A 152 -2.80 -6.63 -8.89
CA ARG A 152 -3.20 -6.65 -7.48
C ARG A 152 -3.94 -5.40 -7.04
N GLN A 153 -3.50 -4.23 -7.50
CA GLN A 153 -4.17 -2.95 -7.25
C GLN A 153 -5.53 -2.86 -7.92
N LYS A 154 -5.70 -3.43 -9.11
CA LYS A 154 -6.99 -3.51 -9.79
C LYS A 154 -7.96 -4.42 -9.01
N ASP A 155 -7.46 -5.53 -8.50
CA ASP A 155 -8.25 -6.52 -7.77
C ASP A 155 -8.57 -6.06 -6.32
N ASN A 156 -7.71 -5.21 -5.73
CA ASN A 156 -7.84 -4.68 -4.37
C ASN A 156 -7.83 -3.13 -4.39
N PRO A 157 -8.92 -2.50 -4.86
CA PRO A 157 -8.98 -1.04 -4.97
C PRO A 157 -8.94 -0.38 -3.58
N GLY A 158 -8.00 0.54 -3.38
CA GLY A 158 -7.81 1.27 -2.12
C GLY A 158 -6.37 1.24 -1.60
N THR A 159 -5.54 0.33 -2.11
CA THR A 159 -4.10 0.26 -1.83
C THR A 159 -3.33 0.54 -3.13
N LYS A 160 -2.33 1.42 -3.08
CA LYS A 160 -1.48 1.76 -4.25
C LYS A 160 -0.28 0.81 -4.35
N TYR A 161 -0.52 -0.47 -4.65
CA TYR A 161 0.53 -1.50 -4.71
C TYR A 161 1.69 -1.15 -5.65
N ALA A 162 1.38 -0.65 -6.84
CA ALA A 162 2.43 -0.31 -7.81
C ALA A 162 3.28 0.88 -7.34
N GLY A 163 2.66 1.89 -6.72
CA GLY A 163 3.38 3.03 -6.13
C GLY A 163 4.32 2.58 -5.01
N ALA A 164 3.82 1.76 -4.09
CA ALA A 164 4.61 1.20 -3.00
C ALA A 164 5.79 0.38 -3.51
N MET A 165 5.55 -0.51 -4.48
CA MET A 165 6.61 -1.31 -5.09
C MET A 165 7.69 -0.44 -5.73
N LEU A 166 7.32 0.60 -6.49
CA LEU A 166 8.28 1.51 -7.13
C LEU A 166 9.15 2.22 -6.08
N GLN A 167 8.53 2.82 -5.07
CA GLN A 167 9.26 3.54 -4.02
C GLN A 167 10.24 2.59 -3.31
N HIS A 168 9.80 1.40 -2.93
CA HIS A 168 10.64 0.45 -2.21
C HIS A 168 11.71 -0.20 -3.10
N LEU A 169 11.48 -0.40 -4.39
CA LEU A 169 12.52 -0.87 -5.34
C LEU A 169 13.60 0.19 -5.55
N VAL A 170 13.20 1.45 -5.75
CA VAL A 170 14.15 2.57 -5.81
C VAL A 170 14.91 2.68 -4.51
N GLY A 171 14.22 2.57 -3.38
CA GLY A 171 14.82 2.55 -2.06
C GLY A 171 15.86 1.44 -1.89
N ALA A 172 15.50 0.19 -2.22
CA ALA A 172 16.39 -0.96 -2.14
C ALA A 172 17.64 -0.75 -3.00
N LYS A 173 17.46 -0.21 -4.22
CA LYS A 173 18.57 0.14 -5.09
C LYS A 173 19.52 1.14 -4.42
N LEU A 174 18.98 2.23 -3.87
CA LEU A 174 19.80 3.27 -3.28
C LEU A 174 20.52 2.74 -2.02
N ALA A 175 19.84 1.94 -1.19
CA ALA A 175 20.42 1.33 0.00
C ALA A 175 21.61 0.41 -0.34
N LEU A 176 21.53 -0.36 -1.43
CA LEU A 176 22.64 -1.20 -1.88
C LEU A 176 23.86 -0.41 -2.37
N ILE A 177 23.66 0.82 -2.89
CA ILE A 177 24.77 1.67 -3.36
C ILE A 177 25.39 2.43 -2.19
N MET A 178 24.56 3.02 -1.34
CA MET A 178 25.01 3.96 -0.32
C MET A 178 25.46 3.25 0.98
N GLY A 179 24.99 2.02 1.21
CA GLY A 179 25.16 1.30 2.45
C GLY A 179 24.05 1.60 3.48
N ASP A 180 23.94 0.72 4.47
CA ASP A 180 22.88 0.79 5.48
C ASP A 180 22.96 2.08 6.32
N GLY A 181 21.79 2.66 6.62
CA GLY A 181 21.66 3.84 7.47
C GLY A 181 22.01 5.18 6.81
N GLN A 182 22.43 5.18 5.55
CA GLN A 182 22.74 6.41 4.79
C GLN A 182 21.50 7.04 4.13
N ILE A 183 20.38 6.33 4.13
CA ILE A 183 19.14 6.75 3.48
C ILE A 183 17.99 6.61 4.46
N GLU A 184 17.23 7.68 4.62
CA GLU A 184 15.99 7.62 5.38
C GLU A 184 14.90 6.95 4.54
N HIS A 185 14.41 5.82 5.02
CA HIS A 185 13.32 5.09 4.40
C HIS A 185 12.01 5.30 5.15
N HIS A 186 10.92 5.30 4.41
CA HIS A 186 9.60 5.57 4.93
C HIS A 186 8.58 4.60 4.36
N GLY A 187 7.57 4.26 5.16
CA GLY A 187 6.40 3.55 4.66
C GLY A 187 5.66 4.42 3.64
N PHE A 188 5.31 3.85 2.50
CA PHE A 188 4.54 4.45 1.42
C PHE A 188 3.19 4.99 1.92
N SER A 189 2.57 4.28 2.87
CA SER A 189 1.28 4.69 3.46
C SER A 189 1.37 5.88 4.44
N VAL A 190 2.58 6.30 4.85
CA VAL A 190 2.80 7.31 5.91
C VAL A 190 2.91 8.74 5.34
N ALA A 191 2.88 8.89 4.01
CA ALA A 191 3.38 10.10 3.34
C ALA A 191 2.47 11.35 3.40
N ASP A 192 1.16 11.24 3.59
CA ASP A 192 0.26 12.35 3.20
C ASP A 192 -0.37 13.18 4.34
N ALA A 193 -0.17 12.85 5.63
CA ALA A 193 -0.92 13.56 6.68
C ALA A 193 -0.19 14.76 7.31
N VAL A 194 1.14 14.74 7.51
CA VAL A 194 1.84 15.80 8.29
C VAL A 194 3.31 16.01 7.90
N SER A 195 3.85 15.36 6.87
CA SER A 195 5.31 15.45 6.63
C SER A 195 5.67 16.60 5.69
N SER A 196 6.52 17.52 6.14
CA SER A 196 7.16 18.59 5.37
C SER A 196 8.21 18.06 4.38
N ARG A 197 7.97 16.88 3.80
CA ARG A 197 8.94 16.19 2.96
C ARG A 197 9.02 16.84 1.59
N SER A 198 10.25 17.09 1.17
CA SER A 198 10.58 17.69 -0.12
C SER A 198 10.57 16.65 -1.26
N GLY A 199 10.62 15.35 -0.95
CA GLY A 199 10.48 14.20 -1.88
C GLY A 199 10.47 12.85 -1.15
N ASP A 200 10.57 11.75 -1.90
CA ASP A 200 10.59 10.38 -1.34
C ASP A 200 11.96 10.00 -0.78
N PHE A 201 13.03 10.46 -1.42
CA PHE A 201 14.41 10.32 -0.95
C PHE A 201 15.17 11.64 -1.10
N MET A 202 15.99 11.96 -0.12
CA MET A 202 16.86 13.13 -0.12
C MET A 202 18.32 12.67 0.06
N LEU A 203 19.17 12.95 -0.92
CA LEU A 203 20.57 12.55 -0.96
C LEU A 203 21.41 13.79 -1.26
N ASP A 204 22.05 14.36 -0.23
CA ASP A 204 22.68 15.68 -0.32
C ASP A 204 21.69 16.71 -0.94
N ASN A 205 22.03 17.30 -2.08
CA ASN A 205 21.17 18.27 -2.76
C ASN A 205 20.22 17.64 -3.78
N VAL A 206 20.23 16.32 -3.96
CA VAL A 206 19.35 15.60 -4.89
C VAL A 206 18.10 15.13 -4.18
N ILE A 207 16.94 15.44 -4.76
CA ILE A 207 15.64 14.99 -4.23
C ILE A 207 14.98 14.09 -5.26
N ILE A 208 14.76 12.82 -4.89
CA ILE A 208 14.15 11.83 -5.76
C ILE A 208 12.67 11.73 -5.42
N HIS A 209 11.83 11.87 -6.44
CA HIS A 209 10.39 11.65 -6.40
C HIS A 209 10.06 10.40 -7.22
N VAL A 210 9.36 9.46 -6.61
CA VAL A 210 8.96 8.19 -7.23
C VAL A 210 7.45 8.17 -7.39
N THR A 211 6.97 8.02 -8.63
CA THR A 211 5.53 8.00 -8.90
C THR A 211 5.15 7.09 -10.06
N THR A 212 3.96 6.49 -10.01
CA THR A 212 3.39 5.80 -11.18
C THR A 212 2.87 6.76 -12.23
N LEU A 213 2.46 7.96 -11.82
CA LEU A 213 1.84 8.96 -12.68
C LEU A 213 2.16 10.35 -12.12
N PRO A 214 3.06 11.10 -12.77
CA PRO A 214 3.36 12.46 -12.35
C PRO A 214 2.19 13.39 -12.69
N GLY A 215 1.98 14.40 -11.86
CA GLY A 215 0.95 15.42 -12.05
C GLY A 215 1.44 16.79 -11.58
N GLU A 216 0.67 17.83 -11.84
CA GLU A 216 1.06 19.23 -11.58
C GLU A 216 1.54 19.47 -10.14
N ALA A 217 0.86 18.88 -9.15
CA ALA A 217 1.24 19.04 -7.74
C ALA A 217 2.67 18.56 -7.44
N LEU A 218 3.14 17.51 -8.13
CA LEU A 218 4.52 17.03 -8.03
C LEU A 218 5.50 18.03 -8.65
N PHE A 219 5.18 18.56 -9.82
CA PHE A 219 6.03 19.56 -10.49
C PHE A 219 6.12 20.86 -9.70
N GLN A 220 5.03 21.31 -9.08
CA GLN A 220 5.06 22.45 -8.17
C GLN A 220 5.95 22.21 -6.94
N LYS A 221 6.03 20.98 -6.43
CA LYS A 221 7.04 20.62 -5.40
C LYS A 221 8.45 20.71 -5.98
N CYS A 222 8.67 20.21 -7.19
CA CYS A 222 9.98 20.26 -7.83
C CYS A 222 10.44 21.70 -8.12
N VAL A 223 9.54 22.61 -8.52
CA VAL A 223 9.83 24.05 -8.65
C VAL A 223 10.33 24.62 -7.33
N ARG A 224 9.62 24.40 -6.23
CA ARG A 224 10.05 24.84 -4.88
C ARG A 224 11.40 24.24 -4.47
N ASN A 225 11.65 22.98 -4.80
CA ASN A 225 12.93 22.33 -4.54
C ASN A 225 14.06 23.05 -5.28
N ILE A 226 13.84 23.36 -6.56
CA ILE A 226 14.81 24.09 -7.41
C ILE A 226 15.06 25.51 -6.87
N GLU A 227 14.01 26.23 -6.49
CA GLU A 227 14.13 27.58 -5.88
C GLU A 227 14.91 27.54 -4.56
N SER A 228 14.83 26.42 -3.84
CA SER A 228 15.57 26.18 -2.60
C SER A 228 17.00 25.64 -2.83
N GLY A 229 17.47 25.55 -4.08
CA GLY A 229 18.81 25.11 -4.44
C GLY A 229 18.98 23.60 -4.66
N TYR A 230 17.90 22.81 -4.56
CA TYR A 230 17.94 21.37 -4.77
C TYR A 230 17.83 20.96 -6.24
N ARG A 231 18.22 19.72 -6.53
CA ARG A 231 18.16 19.06 -7.84
C ARG A 231 17.11 17.96 -7.83
N PRO A 232 15.88 18.21 -8.31
CA PRO A 232 14.85 17.18 -8.34
C PRO A 232 15.14 16.15 -9.44
N VAL A 233 14.87 14.90 -9.11
CA VAL A 233 14.87 13.75 -10.02
C VAL A 233 13.50 13.09 -9.91
N ILE A 234 12.84 12.84 -11.04
CA ILE A 234 11.59 12.08 -11.09
C ILE A 234 11.90 10.69 -11.63
N VAL A 235 11.50 9.66 -10.90
CA VAL A 235 11.54 8.26 -11.35
C VAL A 235 10.09 7.79 -11.54
N THR A 236 9.73 7.47 -12.78
CA THR A 236 8.35 7.14 -13.16
C THR A 236 8.30 5.99 -14.17
N LEU A 237 7.11 5.51 -14.51
CA LEU A 237 6.92 4.50 -15.55
C LEU A 237 7.26 5.04 -16.94
N TYR A 238 7.82 4.20 -17.81
CA TYR A 238 8.05 4.50 -19.24
C TYR A 238 6.86 5.18 -19.93
N LYS A 239 5.65 4.61 -19.78
CA LYS A 239 4.42 5.16 -20.38
C LYS A 239 4.03 6.56 -19.90
N SER A 240 4.61 7.01 -18.80
CA SER A 240 4.35 8.31 -18.17
C SER A 240 5.45 9.34 -18.47
N LEU A 241 6.52 8.96 -19.16
CA LEU A 241 7.63 9.87 -19.51
C LEU A 241 7.17 11.04 -20.36
N ALA A 242 6.38 10.80 -21.41
CA ALA A 242 5.90 11.87 -22.29
C ALA A 242 5.12 12.94 -21.51
N VAL A 243 4.21 12.51 -20.63
CA VAL A 243 3.43 13.40 -19.76
C VAL A 243 4.35 14.16 -18.79
N ALA A 244 5.35 13.48 -18.22
CA ALA A 244 6.32 14.09 -17.31
C ALA A 244 7.14 15.19 -18.02
N PHE A 245 7.66 14.93 -19.22
CA PHE A 245 8.39 15.93 -19.99
C PHE A 245 7.51 17.11 -20.38
N SER A 246 6.27 16.88 -20.82
CA SER A 246 5.33 17.98 -21.10
C SER A 246 5.03 18.83 -19.86
N LEU A 247 4.91 18.23 -18.68
CA LEU A 247 4.73 18.97 -17.42
C LEU A 247 6.00 19.75 -17.04
N ALA A 248 7.18 19.18 -17.24
CA ALA A 248 8.45 19.88 -17.05
C ALA A 248 8.55 21.10 -17.96
N ASP A 249 8.08 20.97 -19.20
CA ASP A 249 8.09 22.07 -20.17
C ASP A 249 7.17 23.22 -19.75
N MET A 250 5.95 22.89 -19.32
CA MET A 250 4.98 23.88 -18.84
C MET A 250 5.44 24.61 -17.58
N CYS A 251 6.28 23.99 -16.76
CA CYS A 251 6.87 24.59 -15.57
C CYS A 251 8.24 25.25 -15.82
N GLU A 252 8.69 25.34 -17.09
CA GLU A 252 9.98 25.95 -17.48
C GLU A 252 11.19 25.31 -16.76
N MET A 253 11.15 23.99 -16.58
CA MET A 253 12.16 23.23 -15.83
C MET A 253 13.19 22.54 -16.73
N GLN A 254 13.23 22.84 -18.03
CA GLN A 254 14.14 22.20 -18.98
C GLN A 254 15.60 22.35 -18.53
N GLY A 255 16.33 21.24 -18.52
CA GLY A 255 17.73 21.18 -18.07
C GLY A 255 17.94 21.38 -16.56
N ARG A 256 16.86 21.48 -15.76
CA ARG A 256 16.92 21.64 -14.29
C ARG A 256 16.31 20.46 -13.53
N ILE A 257 15.76 19.48 -14.24
CA ILE A 257 15.15 18.27 -13.71
C ILE A 257 15.58 17.07 -14.55
N ASP A 258 15.88 15.95 -13.88
CA ASP A 258 16.06 14.65 -14.54
C ASP A 258 14.80 13.81 -14.39
N ILE A 259 14.43 13.10 -15.46
CA ILE A 259 13.26 12.21 -15.48
C ILE A 259 13.69 10.86 -16.02
N PHE A 260 13.56 9.81 -15.21
CA PHE A 260 13.98 8.45 -15.54
C PHE A 260 12.80 7.48 -15.61
N ASP A 261 12.86 6.57 -16.58
CA ASP A 261 12.06 5.34 -16.54
C ASP A 261 12.58 4.44 -15.43
N VAL A 262 11.70 4.04 -14.53
CA VAL A 262 12.03 3.21 -13.36
C VAL A 262 12.54 1.83 -13.72
N GLU A 263 12.02 1.20 -14.77
CA GLU A 263 12.45 -0.13 -15.18
C GLU A 263 13.88 -0.07 -15.69
N GLN A 264 14.21 0.90 -16.55
CA GLN A 264 15.59 1.18 -16.98
C GLN A 264 16.49 1.60 -15.80
N PHE A 265 16.00 2.47 -14.93
CA PHE A 265 16.75 2.97 -13.77
C PHE A 265 17.19 1.82 -12.86
N ILE A 266 16.36 0.78 -12.68
CA ILE A 266 16.71 -0.40 -11.89
C ILE A 266 17.58 -1.37 -12.72
N ALA A 267 17.16 -1.69 -13.94
CA ALA A 267 17.83 -2.69 -14.77
C ALA A 267 19.29 -2.33 -15.06
N THR A 268 19.59 -1.05 -15.31
CA THR A 268 20.97 -0.58 -15.54
C THR A 268 21.87 -0.89 -14.35
N ASN A 269 21.41 -0.72 -13.10
CA ASN A 269 22.22 -1.04 -11.94
C ASN A 269 22.40 -2.53 -11.73
N VAL A 270 21.41 -3.35 -12.06
CA VAL A 270 21.60 -4.80 -12.05
C VAL A 270 22.66 -5.22 -13.07
N TYR A 271 22.69 -4.60 -14.26
CA TYR A 271 23.80 -4.79 -15.21
C TYR A 271 25.15 -4.32 -14.64
N GLU A 272 25.21 -3.14 -14.06
CA GLU A 272 26.46 -2.57 -13.52
C GLU A 272 27.02 -3.39 -12.35
N TRP A 273 26.18 -3.76 -11.38
CA TRP A 273 26.60 -4.54 -10.20
C TRP A 273 26.96 -5.98 -10.56
N SER A 274 26.29 -6.56 -11.55
CA SER A 274 26.69 -7.85 -12.13
C SER A 274 27.93 -7.75 -13.02
N LYS A 275 28.48 -6.55 -13.24
CA LYS A 275 29.60 -6.27 -14.16
C LYS A 275 29.30 -6.78 -15.58
N PHE A 276 28.04 -6.69 -15.99
CA PHE A 276 27.50 -7.21 -17.25
C PHE A 276 27.66 -8.73 -17.44
N LYS A 277 27.97 -9.48 -16.37
CA LYS A 277 28.07 -10.94 -16.44
C LYS A 277 26.70 -11.57 -16.25
N THR A 278 26.22 -12.28 -17.26
CA THR A 278 24.93 -12.99 -17.20
C THR A 278 24.87 -14.02 -16.07
N SER A 279 26.00 -14.65 -15.71
CA SER A 279 26.10 -15.57 -14.57
C SER A 279 25.79 -14.90 -13.22
N GLU A 280 26.05 -13.60 -13.09
CA GLU A 280 25.89 -12.86 -11.84
C GLU A 280 24.51 -12.18 -11.74
N GLN A 281 23.81 -11.98 -12.86
CA GLN A 281 22.54 -11.23 -12.90
C GLN A 281 21.48 -11.80 -11.97
N LYS A 282 21.33 -13.13 -11.90
CA LYS A 282 20.37 -13.77 -10.99
C LYS A 282 20.69 -13.46 -9.53
N VAL A 283 21.95 -13.53 -9.14
CA VAL A 283 22.39 -13.24 -7.76
C VAL A 283 22.21 -11.75 -7.45
N THR A 284 22.51 -10.87 -8.41
CA THR A 284 22.36 -9.42 -8.25
C THR A 284 20.90 -9.01 -8.09
N ILE A 285 19.99 -9.51 -8.94
CA ILE A 285 18.56 -9.19 -8.80
C ILE A 285 17.98 -9.82 -7.53
N THR A 286 18.48 -10.98 -7.11
CA THR A 286 18.12 -11.57 -5.83
C THR A 286 18.50 -10.66 -4.67
N SER A 287 19.73 -10.15 -4.66
CA SER A 287 20.18 -9.21 -3.61
C SER A 287 19.33 -7.93 -3.57
N LEU A 288 18.92 -7.40 -4.73
CA LEU A 288 18.00 -6.26 -4.81
C LEU A 288 16.64 -6.56 -4.17
N ILE A 289 16.06 -7.71 -4.50
CA ILE A 289 14.74 -8.09 -3.99
C ILE A 289 14.79 -8.50 -2.51
N ASP A 290 15.89 -9.08 -2.05
CA ASP A 290 16.10 -9.33 -0.61
C ASP A 290 16.13 -8.01 0.16
N LYS A 291 16.87 -7.01 -0.33
CA LYS A 291 16.89 -5.68 0.28
C LYS A 291 15.52 -5.00 0.22
N TYR A 292 14.81 -5.14 -0.90
CA TYR A 292 13.41 -4.70 -1.01
C TYR A 292 12.53 -5.33 0.06
N ASN A 293 12.61 -6.64 0.26
CA ASN A 293 11.79 -7.34 1.25
C ASN A 293 12.15 -6.93 2.70
N GLU A 294 13.43 -6.69 3.00
CA GLU A 294 13.88 -6.14 4.28
C GLU A 294 13.25 -4.75 4.54
N LEU A 295 13.21 -3.88 3.53
CA LEU A 295 12.55 -2.57 3.63
C LEU A 295 11.04 -2.72 3.83
N ILE A 296 10.38 -3.64 3.11
CA ILE A 296 8.95 -3.93 3.32
C ILE A 296 8.69 -4.41 4.75
N GLU A 297 9.51 -5.32 5.29
CA GLU A 297 9.36 -5.81 6.66
C GLU A 297 9.52 -4.72 7.71
N THR A 298 10.42 -3.78 7.45
CA THR A 298 10.78 -2.72 8.41
C THR A 298 9.76 -1.58 8.38
N TYR A 299 9.28 -1.20 7.20
CA TYR A 299 8.54 0.05 6.99
C TYR A 299 7.07 -0.12 6.58
N GLU A 300 6.64 -1.33 6.22
CA GLU A 300 5.26 -1.61 5.83
C GLU A 300 4.60 -2.64 6.73
N THR A 301 3.28 -2.52 6.88
CA THR A 301 2.47 -3.51 7.61
C THR A 301 1.80 -4.52 6.68
N ASP A 302 1.81 -4.29 5.38
CA ASP A 302 1.16 -5.16 4.39
C ASP A 302 2.16 -6.17 3.81
N PRO A 303 2.16 -7.44 4.28
CA PRO A 303 3.09 -8.45 3.79
C PRO A 303 2.83 -8.85 2.33
N SER A 304 1.67 -8.50 1.76
CA SER A 304 1.37 -8.78 0.35
C SER A 304 2.19 -7.91 -0.62
N LEU A 305 2.95 -6.94 -0.11
CA LEU A 305 3.95 -6.20 -0.88
C LEU A 305 5.25 -6.97 -1.08
N LYS A 306 5.51 -8.03 -0.29
CA LYS A 306 6.73 -8.84 -0.42
C LYS A 306 6.78 -9.56 -1.76
N VAL A 307 8.00 -9.84 -2.18
CA VAL A 307 8.32 -10.55 -3.41
C VAL A 307 9.00 -11.87 -3.04
N ALA A 308 8.43 -12.99 -3.47
CA ALA A 308 9.08 -14.30 -3.40
C ALA A 308 9.87 -14.58 -4.68
N PHE A 309 10.88 -15.43 -4.59
CA PHE A 309 11.60 -15.94 -5.76
C PHE A 309 11.04 -17.28 -6.23
N GLU A 310 11.04 -17.47 -7.54
CA GLU A 310 10.82 -18.75 -8.21
C GLU A 310 11.97 -19.03 -9.18
#